data_AF-A0A254QFU9-F1
#
_entry.id   AF-A0A254QFU9-F1
#
_cell.length_a   1.000
_cell.length_b   1.000
_cell.length_c   1.000
_cell.angle_alpha   90.00
_cell.angle_beta   90.00
_cell.angle_gamma   90.00
#
_symmetry.space_group_name_H-M   'P 1'
#
loop_
_entity.id
_entity.type
_entity.pdbx_description
1 polymer ?
#
loop_
_entity_poly.entity_id
_entity_poly.type
_entity_poly.pdbx_seq_one_letter_code
_entity_poly.pdbx_strand_id
1 'polypeptide(L)'
;MILTLLAAVALQTTQDLPPEWFIRDAKGQNCASCHSPTGFEIHVIAPGAVLRRAKRHLTQPQAEALAAGFKTFVPIEGVFPPFQDQGDQADDDNQFLRQVTSESWVLTDRINSVKEALEYRKKIVAVDPFQLRVAFPLSPLSADKFNGDKSATIADWIPDVPATDGVPVKLETEQDILEHDRAIAARPVNSPIEMLAQNKYRSLLAYLHYIRFGRFGKVWLPDGNPMWKVGDFGRIYADADFQSLGMSPQLIAENTGGPSPAEQMKQLRLSWFWLGWMFDPSLMHSGPAKDTIRADYFVLSLLQDAQLPSHALYMLTRKLAEQTPGKFAFEFQYSFLLTSEFIGNWEPKDPKSKALFRAFAAQSFRMNLYLLLNDIKTTGRTIRKVPQIDQITRAGAYLKKIGVDEMKLIERVKNAVNNAKGV
;
A
#
# COMPACT_ATOMS: atom_id res chain seq x y z
N MET A 1 10.37 -8.26 19.64
CA MET A 1 9.47 -8.35 20.81
C MET A 1 8.01 -8.15 20.41
N ILE A 2 7.66 -7.10 19.64
CA ILE A 2 6.29 -6.85 19.14
C ILE A 2 5.73 -8.01 18.29
N LEU A 3 6.54 -8.55 17.37
CA LEU A 3 6.17 -9.70 16.52
C LEU A 3 5.81 -10.99 17.28
N THR A 4 6.44 -11.24 18.43
CA THR A 4 6.19 -12.44 19.24
C THR A 4 4.88 -12.32 20.04
N LEU A 5 4.51 -11.09 20.44
CA LEU A 5 3.24 -10.79 21.10
C LEU A 5 2.06 -10.87 20.10
N LEU A 6 2.26 -10.37 18.88
CA LEU A 6 1.31 -10.42 17.77
C LEU A 6 0.90 -11.85 17.38
N ALA A 7 1.88 -12.74 17.26
CA ALA A 7 1.65 -14.14 16.90
C ALA A 7 0.83 -14.89 17.98
N ALA A 8 1.10 -14.61 19.26
CA ALA A 8 0.38 -15.25 20.38
C ALA A 8 -1.10 -14.84 20.44
N VAL A 9 -1.42 -13.58 20.16
CA VAL A 9 -2.81 -13.07 20.12
C VAL A 9 -3.55 -13.60 18.89
N ALA A 10 -2.91 -13.66 17.72
CA ALA A 10 -3.56 -14.10 16.50
C ALA A 10 -3.91 -15.61 16.50
N LEU A 11 -3.18 -16.44 17.26
CA LEU A 11 -3.43 -17.87 17.42
C LEU A 11 -4.65 -18.22 18.28
N GLN A 12 -5.12 -17.33 19.16
CA GLN A 12 -6.28 -17.56 20.02
C GLN A 12 -7.65 -17.33 19.34
N THR A 13 -7.68 -16.76 18.12
CA THR A 13 -8.90 -16.06 17.63
C THR A 13 -9.96 -16.92 16.92
N THR A 14 -9.65 -18.11 16.39
CA THR A 14 -10.61 -18.82 15.52
C THR A 14 -11.48 -19.85 16.22
N GLN A 15 -11.12 -20.33 17.42
CA GLN A 15 -11.86 -21.42 18.08
C GLN A 15 -12.96 -20.94 19.04
N ASP A 16 -12.97 -19.67 19.42
CA ASP A 16 -13.91 -19.11 20.42
C ASP A 16 -14.81 -17.99 19.87
N LEU A 17 -15.05 -17.95 18.55
CA LEU A 17 -15.97 -16.95 18.00
C LEU A 17 -17.40 -17.19 18.48
N PRO A 18 -18.13 -16.14 18.91
CA PRO A 18 -19.52 -16.27 19.32
C PRO A 18 -20.37 -16.87 18.20
N PRO A 19 -21.33 -17.78 18.49
CA PRO A 19 -22.20 -18.38 17.48
C PRO A 19 -22.91 -17.34 16.59
N GLU A 20 -23.20 -16.17 17.14
CA GLU A 20 -23.80 -15.02 16.48
C GLU A 20 -23.00 -14.54 15.27
N TRP A 21 -21.68 -14.81 15.22
CA TRP A 21 -20.81 -14.50 14.09
C TRP A 21 -21.25 -15.16 12.78
N PHE A 22 -21.87 -16.33 12.90
CA PHE A 22 -22.26 -17.17 11.77
C PHE A 22 -23.76 -17.14 11.46
N ILE A 23 -24.56 -16.46 12.30
CA ILE A 23 -26.00 -16.32 12.09
C ILE A 23 -26.26 -15.55 10.80
N ARG A 24 -27.09 -16.13 9.94
CA ARG A 24 -27.51 -15.50 8.68
C ARG A 24 -28.68 -14.56 8.90
N ASP A 25 -28.64 -13.42 8.25
CA ASP A 25 -29.77 -12.51 8.14
C ASP A 25 -30.81 -13.00 7.12
N ALA A 26 -31.87 -12.22 6.91
CA ALA A 26 -32.93 -12.52 5.95
C ALA A 26 -32.44 -12.59 4.49
N LYS A 27 -31.27 -12.03 4.17
CA LYS A 27 -30.61 -12.07 2.86
C LYS A 27 -29.58 -13.20 2.76
N GLY A 28 -29.45 -14.03 3.80
CA GLY A 28 -28.50 -15.14 3.87
C GLY A 28 -27.07 -14.73 4.23
N GLN A 29 -26.83 -13.45 4.57
CA GLN A 29 -25.51 -12.89 4.89
C GLN A 29 -25.17 -13.07 6.37
N ASN A 30 -23.90 -13.25 6.72
CA ASN A 30 -23.45 -13.27 8.11
C ASN A 30 -22.16 -12.45 8.31
N CYS A 31 -21.81 -12.16 9.55
CA CYS A 31 -20.63 -11.34 9.86
C CYS A 31 -19.34 -11.97 9.28
N ALA A 32 -19.18 -13.30 9.39
CA ALA A 32 -18.05 -14.02 8.80
C ALA A 32 -17.90 -13.84 7.28
N SER A 33 -19.02 -13.62 6.58
CA SER A 33 -19.05 -13.45 5.13
C SER A 33 -18.70 -12.04 4.66
N CYS A 34 -18.97 -11.03 5.48
CA CYS A 34 -18.69 -9.63 5.16
C CYS A 34 -17.32 -9.16 5.67
N HIS A 35 -16.80 -9.73 6.75
CA HIS A 35 -15.56 -9.28 7.39
C HIS A 35 -14.40 -10.25 7.12
N SER A 36 -14.09 -11.15 8.06
CA SER A 36 -13.26 -12.34 7.82
C SER A 36 -13.83 -13.55 8.55
N PRO A 37 -13.40 -14.79 8.24
CA PRO A 37 -13.89 -15.97 8.97
C PRO A 37 -13.48 -15.96 10.45
N THR A 38 -12.49 -15.13 10.80
CA THR A 38 -11.81 -15.13 12.09
C THR A 38 -12.23 -13.99 13.02
N GLY A 39 -13.01 -13.02 12.53
CA GLY A 39 -13.32 -11.80 13.28
C GLY A 39 -12.11 -10.94 13.65
N PHE A 40 -10.91 -11.29 13.17
CA PHE A 40 -9.65 -10.68 13.55
C PHE A 40 -9.66 -9.16 13.38
N GLU A 41 -10.20 -8.67 12.26
CA GLU A 41 -10.37 -7.25 11.98
C GLU A 41 -11.29 -6.57 12.99
N ILE A 42 -12.34 -7.22 13.47
CA ILE A 42 -13.19 -6.58 14.45
C ILE A 42 -12.45 -6.47 15.80
N HIS A 43 -11.61 -7.44 16.15
CA HIS A 43 -10.80 -7.39 17.38
C HIS A 43 -9.69 -6.33 17.34
N VAL A 44 -8.89 -6.32 16.27
CA VAL A 44 -7.67 -5.50 16.19
C VAL A 44 -7.94 -4.14 15.57
N ILE A 45 -8.85 -4.11 14.61
CA ILE A 45 -9.00 -3.02 13.66
C ILE A 45 -10.22 -2.15 14.03
N ALA A 46 -11.27 -2.72 14.64
CA ALA A 46 -12.50 -1.98 14.95
C ALA A 46 -13.22 -2.42 16.26
N PRO A 47 -12.54 -2.47 17.42
CA PRO A 47 -13.07 -3.07 18.65
C PRO A 47 -14.37 -2.42 19.15
N GLY A 48 -14.59 -1.13 18.89
CA GLY A 48 -15.82 -0.42 19.25
C GLY A 48 -16.97 -0.54 18.24
N ALA A 49 -16.76 -1.18 17.07
CA ALA A 49 -17.73 -1.20 15.99
C ALA A 49 -18.58 -2.49 15.93
N VAL A 50 -18.21 -3.53 16.68
CA VAL A 50 -18.82 -4.88 16.62
C VAL A 50 -20.34 -4.80 16.74
N LEU A 51 -20.81 -4.23 17.86
CA LEU A 51 -22.23 -4.15 18.18
C LEU A 51 -23.02 -3.41 17.10
N ARG A 52 -22.47 -2.32 16.56
CA ARG A 52 -23.15 -1.49 15.57
C ARG A 52 -23.32 -2.23 14.24
N ARG A 53 -22.25 -2.89 13.77
CA ARG A 53 -22.26 -3.65 12.52
C ARG A 53 -23.14 -4.89 12.64
N ALA A 54 -23.06 -5.58 13.78
CA ALA A 54 -23.89 -6.72 14.09
C ALA A 54 -25.39 -6.40 14.01
N LYS A 55 -25.85 -5.24 14.52
CA LYS A 55 -27.26 -4.82 14.44
C LYS A 55 -27.83 -4.69 13.02
N ARG A 56 -27.00 -4.63 11.98
CA ARG A 56 -27.47 -4.63 10.58
C ARG A 56 -27.98 -6.00 10.14
N HIS A 57 -27.48 -7.06 10.75
CA HIS A 57 -27.75 -8.45 10.35
C HIS A 57 -28.44 -9.25 11.46
N LEU A 58 -28.27 -8.84 12.72
CA LEU A 58 -28.69 -9.56 13.91
C LEU A 58 -29.70 -8.75 14.73
N THR A 59 -30.50 -9.45 15.52
CA THR A 59 -31.36 -8.82 16.53
C THR A 59 -30.52 -8.12 17.62
N GLN A 60 -31.11 -7.18 18.35
CA GLN A 60 -30.41 -6.46 19.44
C GLN A 60 -29.72 -7.40 20.45
N PRO A 61 -30.38 -8.45 20.99
CA PRO A 61 -29.73 -9.37 21.93
C PRO A 61 -28.57 -10.16 21.30
N GLN A 62 -28.72 -10.61 20.04
CA GLN A 62 -27.66 -11.31 19.32
C GLN A 62 -26.45 -10.41 19.06
N ALA A 63 -26.70 -9.16 18.66
CA ALA A 63 -25.64 -8.19 18.43
C ALA A 63 -24.87 -7.86 19.73
N GLU A 64 -25.57 -7.79 20.87
CA GLU A 64 -24.98 -7.61 22.20
C GLU A 64 -24.17 -8.83 22.63
N ALA A 65 -24.69 -10.04 22.43
CA ALA A 65 -23.98 -11.29 22.70
C ALA A 65 -22.69 -11.38 21.87
N LEU A 66 -22.76 -11.08 20.57
CA LEU A 66 -21.60 -11.02 19.69
C LEU A 66 -20.58 -10.00 20.20
N ALA A 67 -20.99 -8.77 20.47
CA ALA A 67 -20.10 -7.73 20.96
C ALA A 67 -19.47 -8.08 22.32
N ALA A 68 -20.21 -8.73 23.22
CA ALA A 68 -19.69 -9.19 24.50
C ALA A 68 -18.60 -10.23 24.34
N GLY A 69 -18.76 -11.18 23.39
CA GLY A 69 -17.73 -12.16 23.07
C GLY A 69 -16.46 -11.54 22.48
N PHE A 70 -16.56 -10.39 21.80
CA PHE A 70 -15.41 -9.67 21.25
C PHE A 70 -14.67 -8.77 22.28
N LYS A 71 -15.29 -8.43 23.42
CA LYS A 71 -14.68 -7.57 24.45
C LYS A 71 -13.54 -8.23 25.22
N THR A 72 -13.42 -9.55 25.17
CA THR A 72 -12.34 -10.30 25.81
C THR A 72 -11.01 -10.21 25.05
N PHE A 73 -11.03 -9.64 23.84
CA PHE A 73 -9.85 -9.49 23.00
C PHE A 73 -9.11 -8.19 23.32
N VAL A 74 -7.81 -8.30 23.56
CA VAL A 74 -6.94 -7.14 23.81
C VAL A 74 -6.58 -6.50 22.47
N PRO A 75 -6.88 -5.20 22.25
CA PRO A 75 -6.45 -4.50 21.04
C PRO A 75 -4.93 -4.56 20.93
N ILE A 76 -4.44 -4.86 19.73
CA ILE A 76 -2.99 -4.80 19.50
C ILE A 76 -2.65 -3.37 19.11
N GLU A 77 -2.08 -2.62 20.04
CA GLU A 77 -1.59 -1.27 19.76
C GLU A 77 -0.38 -1.33 18.82
N GLY A 78 -0.35 -0.45 17.81
CA GLY A 78 0.82 -0.24 16.94
C GLY A 78 0.98 -1.16 15.72
N VAL A 79 -0.06 -1.94 15.34
CA VAL A 79 0.00 -2.80 14.13
C VAL A 79 -0.39 -2.06 12.84
N PHE A 80 -1.04 -0.91 12.98
CA PHE A 80 -1.21 0.05 11.90
C PHE A 80 -0.36 1.28 12.20
N PRO A 81 0.19 1.95 11.17
CA PRO A 81 0.65 3.32 11.35
C PRO A 81 -0.48 4.11 12.03
N PRO A 82 -0.19 4.91 13.07
CA PRO A 82 -1.22 5.71 13.70
C PRO A 82 -1.92 6.52 12.61
N PHE A 83 -3.24 6.36 12.51
CA PHE A 83 -4.07 7.21 11.66
C PHE A 83 -3.95 8.61 12.25
N GLN A 84 -3.11 9.42 11.65
CA GLN A 84 -2.83 10.74 12.20
C GLN A 84 -3.90 11.73 11.79
N ASP A 85 -4.28 12.55 12.75
CA ASP A 85 -5.17 13.68 12.53
C ASP A 85 -4.49 14.67 11.58
N GLN A 86 -5.28 15.27 10.70
CA GLN A 86 -4.77 16.02 9.55
C GLN A 86 -4.08 17.31 10.00
N GLY A 87 -2.77 17.39 9.78
CA GLY A 87 -2.03 18.64 9.77
C GLY A 87 -2.04 19.31 8.39
N ASP A 88 -1.16 20.28 8.21
CA ASP A 88 -0.82 20.78 6.87
C ASP A 88 -0.06 19.68 6.12
N GLN A 89 -0.61 19.18 5.00
CA GLN A 89 -0.02 18.12 4.18
C GLN A 89 1.44 18.41 3.80
N ALA A 90 1.78 19.68 3.56
CA ALA A 90 3.15 20.06 3.23
C ALA A 90 4.09 19.93 4.44
N ASP A 91 3.62 20.27 5.64
CA ASP A 91 4.40 20.03 6.86
C ASP A 91 4.49 18.53 7.18
N ASP A 92 3.43 17.76 6.95
CA ASP A 92 3.46 16.31 7.13
C ASP A 92 4.43 15.62 6.15
N ASP A 93 4.50 16.04 4.87
CA ASP A 93 5.52 15.54 3.91
C ASP A 93 6.93 15.87 4.38
N ASN A 94 7.12 17.07 4.93
CA ASN A 94 8.38 17.50 5.50
C ASN A 94 8.74 16.72 6.78
N GLN A 95 7.76 16.38 7.62
CA GLN A 95 7.97 15.53 8.79
C GLN A 95 8.35 14.11 8.37
N PHE A 96 7.70 13.55 7.35
CA PHE A 96 8.10 12.29 6.75
C PHE A 96 9.54 12.35 6.21
N LEU A 97 9.88 13.40 5.44
CA LEU A 97 11.23 13.61 4.94
C LEU A 97 12.27 13.67 6.07
N ARG A 98 11.94 14.39 7.15
CA ARG A 98 12.77 14.43 8.36
C ARG A 98 12.87 13.06 9.01
N GLN A 99 11.78 12.31 9.16
CA GLN A 99 11.83 10.97 9.73
C GLN A 99 12.78 10.07 8.92
N VAL A 100 12.54 9.92 7.63
CA VAL A 100 13.33 9.00 6.79
C VAL A 100 14.80 9.39 6.76
N THR A 101 15.15 10.68 6.82
CA THR A 101 16.55 11.14 6.83
C THR A 101 17.20 11.16 8.21
N SER A 102 16.46 11.50 9.27
CA SER A 102 16.95 11.66 10.65
C SER A 102 17.20 10.35 11.36
N GLU A 103 16.52 9.27 10.96
CA GLU A 103 16.76 7.95 11.55
C GLU A 103 18.20 7.47 11.28
N SER A 104 19.02 8.21 10.51
CA SER A 104 20.49 8.08 10.31
C SER A 104 20.90 7.18 9.16
N TRP A 105 19.95 6.69 8.35
CA TRP A 105 20.23 5.62 7.37
C TRP A 105 19.95 6.01 5.92
N VAL A 106 19.32 7.16 5.66
CA VAL A 106 18.87 7.53 4.30
C VAL A 106 19.72 8.67 3.76
N LEU A 107 20.75 8.27 3.02
CA LEU A 107 21.17 8.93 1.78
C LEU A 107 21.43 10.46 1.88
N THR A 108 22.18 10.90 2.90
CA THR A 108 22.72 12.28 2.92
C THR A 108 24.17 12.32 2.43
N ASP A 109 24.99 11.34 2.79
CA ASP A 109 26.39 11.29 2.35
C ASP A 109 26.50 10.92 0.87
N ARG A 110 27.54 11.45 0.23
CA ARG A 110 27.81 11.18 -1.19
C ARG A 110 28.14 9.71 -1.41
N ILE A 111 27.34 9.04 -2.23
CA ILE A 111 27.64 7.69 -2.76
C ILE A 111 28.60 7.81 -3.95
N ASN A 112 29.77 7.20 -3.85
CA ASN A 112 30.84 7.27 -4.85
C ASN A 112 31.12 5.93 -5.54
N SER A 113 30.51 4.84 -5.07
CA SER A 113 30.83 3.50 -5.56
C SER A 113 29.63 2.55 -5.56
N VAL A 114 29.76 1.46 -6.34
CA VAL A 114 28.82 0.34 -6.31
C VAL A 114 28.75 -0.32 -4.93
N LYS A 115 29.89 -0.42 -4.23
CA LYS A 115 29.95 -0.98 -2.88
C LYS A 115 29.09 -0.17 -1.91
N GLU A 116 29.27 1.15 -1.87
CA GLU A 116 28.45 2.04 -1.04
C GLU A 116 26.98 1.97 -1.45
N ALA A 117 26.66 1.95 -2.75
CA ALA A 117 25.27 1.82 -3.19
C ALA A 117 24.61 0.52 -2.70
N LEU A 118 25.34 -0.59 -2.67
CA LEU A 118 24.85 -1.86 -2.11
C LEU A 118 24.70 -1.83 -0.59
N GLU A 119 25.56 -1.08 0.12
CA GLU A 119 25.42 -0.86 1.57
C GLU A 119 24.19 -0.01 1.87
N TYR A 120 23.97 1.08 1.13
CA TYR A 120 22.77 1.90 1.26
C TYR A 120 21.50 1.17 0.85
N ARG A 121 21.56 0.31 -0.17
CA ARG A 121 20.47 -0.59 -0.52
C ARG A 121 20.05 -1.42 0.69
N LYS A 122 20.99 -2.01 1.43
CA LYS A 122 20.65 -2.79 2.64
C LYS A 122 19.97 -1.91 3.69
N LYS A 123 20.46 -0.69 3.89
CA LYS A 123 19.89 0.27 4.87
C LYS A 123 18.44 0.64 4.52
N ILE A 124 18.16 1.03 3.27
CA ILE A 124 16.81 1.45 2.88
C ILE A 124 15.81 0.29 2.89
N VAL A 125 16.24 -0.92 2.53
CA VAL A 125 15.40 -2.12 2.56
C VAL A 125 15.14 -2.59 4.00
N ALA A 126 16.05 -2.31 4.93
CA ALA A 126 15.89 -2.65 6.34
C ALA A 126 14.89 -1.76 7.09
N VAL A 127 14.51 -0.60 6.53
CA VAL A 127 13.44 0.24 7.10
C VAL A 127 12.14 -0.55 7.07
N ASP A 128 11.41 -0.60 8.18
CA ASP A 128 10.06 -1.14 8.18
C ASP A 128 9.08 -0.07 7.68
N PRO A 129 8.42 -0.25 6.52
CA PRO A 129 7.55 0.79 5.97
C PRO A 129 6.32 1.06 6.86
N PHE A 130 5.95 0.13 7.74
CA PHE A 130 4.84 0.29 8.68
C PHE A 130 5.18 1.22 9.86
N GLN A 131 6.46 1.54 10.08
CA GLN A 131 6.91 2.47 11.13
C GLN A 131 6.98 3.92 10.62
N LEU A 132 6.71 4.15 9.34
CA LEU A 132 6.80 5.47 8.74
C LEU A 132 5.49 6.25 8.91
N ARG A 133 5.63 7.52 9.30
CA ARG A 133 4.54 8.48 9.37
C ARG A 133 4.14 8.91 7.95
N VAL A 134 2.93 8.61 7.51
CA VAL A 134 2.44 9.06 6.20
C VAL A 134 1.72 10.40 6.29
N ALA A 135 1.85 11.23 5.25
CA ALA A 135 1.28 12.60 5.18
C ALA A 135 -0.12 12.68 4.53
N PHE A 136 -0.83 11.58 4.50
CA PHE A 136 -2.20 11.52 3.96
C PHE A 136 -3.03 10.59 4.83
N PRO A 137 -4.35 10.83 4.92
CA PRO A 137 -5.22 9.94 5.67
C PRO A 137 -5.14 8.55 5.03
N LEU A 138 -4.78 7.57 5.84
CA LEU A 138 -5.14 6.19 5.52
C LEU A 138 -6.63 6.06 5.82
N SER A 139 -7.37 5.42 4.92
CA SER A 139 -8.80 5.17 5.14
C SER A 139 -9.00 4.50 6.50
N PRO A 140 -9.80 5.08 7.41
CA PRO A 140 -10.03 4.48 8.71
C PRO A 140 -10.57 3.07 8.51
N LEU A 141 -10.06 2.15 9.31
CA LEU A 141 -10.35 0.74 9.12
C LEU A 141 -11.83 0.35 9.36
N SER A 142 -12.60 1.23 10.00
CA SER A 142 -14.05 1.10 10.19
C SER A 142 -14.80 2.37 9.78
N ALA A 143 -14.30 3.05 8.73
CA ALA A 143 -14.95 4.23 8.19
C ALA A 143 -16.38 3.91 7.78
N ASP A 144 -17.35 4.36 8.58
CA ASP A 144 -18.75 4.32 8.25
C ASP A 144 -19.42 5.63 8.67
N LYS A 145 -20.64 5.84 8.19
CA LYS A 145 -21.44 7.04 8.47
C LYS A 145 -21.68 7.31 9.96
N PHE A 146 -21.53 6.33 10.85
CA PHE A 146 -21.71 6.54 12.30
C PHE A 146 -20.60 7.38 12.91
N ASN A 147 -19.42 7.45 12.28
CA ASN A 147 -18.32 8.33 12.71
C ASN A 147 -18.44 9.75 12.11
N GLY A 148 -19.61 10.07 11.56
CA GLY A 148 -19.91 11.34 10.90
C GLY A 148 -19.84 11.23 9.39
N ASP A 149 -20.40 12.23 8.72
CA ASP A 149 -20.53 12.28 7.27
C ASP A 149 -19.19 12.08 6.55
N LYS A 150 -18.09 12.66 7.06
CA LYS A 150 -16.74 12.49 6.49
C LYS A 150 -16.24 11.03 6.49
N SER A 151 -16.82 10.17 7.31
CA SER A 151 -16.47 8.75 7.40
C SER A 151 -17.43 7.84 6.65
N ALA A 152 -18.53 8.37 6.09
CA ALA A 152 -19.43 7.63 5.20
C ALA A 152 -18.76 7.41 3.83
N THR A 153 -17.89 6.41 3.74
CA THR A 153 -17.07 6.17 2.55
C THR A 153 -17.10 4.71 2.12
N ILE A 154 -17.05 4.49 0.81
CA ILE A 154 -16.77 3.18 0.22
C ILE A 154 -15.35 2.67 0.51
N ALA A 155 -14.54 3.42 1.27
CA ALA A 155 -13.16 3.09 1.60
C ALA A 155 -12.99 2.27 2.89
N ASP A 156 -14.11 1.88 3.52
CA ASP A 156 -14.12 0.96 4.65
C ASP A 156 -13.29 -0.30 4.34
N TRP A 157 -12.41 -0.72 5.25
CA TRP A 157 -11.67 -1.97 5.07
C TRP A 157 -12.58 -3.17 5.09
N ILE A 158 -13.73 -3.02 5.73
CA ILE A 158 -14.77 -4.02 5.80
C ILE A 158 -15.65 -3.93 4.55
N PRO A 159 -15.80 -5.02 3.80
CA PRO A 159 -16.82 -5.14 2.77
C PRO A 159 -18.24 -4.91 3.31
N ASP A 160 -19.01 -4.05 2.62
CA ASP A 160 -20.47 -3.97 2.80
C ASP A 160 -21.24 -5.05 2.04
N VAL A 161 -20.52 -5.83 1.21
CA VAL A 161 -21.06 -6.92 0.40
C VAL A 161 -20.35 -8.21 0.80
N PRO A 162 -21.09 -9.31 1.06
CA PRO A 162 -20.47 -10.60 1.39
C PRO A 162 -19.49 -11.06 0.33
N ALA A 163 -18.28 -11.43 0.74
CA ALA A 163 -17.27 -12.03 -0.13
C ALA A 163 -17.34 -13.56 -0.13
N THR A 164 -18.08 -14.16 0.81
CA THR A 164 -18.31 -15.61 0.89
C THR A 164 -19.77 -15.93 1.13
N ASP A 165 -20.12 -17.22 1.04
CA ASP A 165 -21.43 -17.69 1.46
C ASP A 165 -21.45 -17.98 2.97
N GLY A 166 -20.52 -17.43 3.77
CA GLY A 166 -20.52 -17.56 5.22
C GLY A 166 -20.13 -18.94 5.75
N VAL A 167 -19.37 -19.72 4.97
CA VAL A 167 -18.83 -21.02 5.41
C VAL A 167 -17.75 -20.78 6.46
N PRO A 168 -17.86 -21.35 7.66
CA PRO A 168 -16.78 -21.31 8.64
C PRO A 168 -15.54 -21.99 8.06
N VAL A 169 -14.43 -21.26 7.99
CA VAL A 169 -13.15 -21.80 7.55
C VAL A 169 -12.18 -21.72 8.71
N LYS A 170 -11.60 -22.86 9.07
CA LYS A 170 -10.46 -22.90 9.99
C LYS A 170 -9.25 -22.36 9.25
N LEU A 171 -8.81 -21.19 9.65
CA LEU A 171 -7.60 -20.55 9.12
C LEU A 171 -6.49 -20.72 10.14
N GLU A 172 -6.03 -21.95 10.40
CA GLU A 172 -5.05 -22.23 11.46
C GLU A 172 -3.61 -22.17 10.92
N THR A 173 -3.41 -22.60 9.67
CA THR A 173 -2.11 -22.68 9.01
C THR A 173 -1.92 -21.62 7.93
N GLU A 174 -0.66 -21.39 7.52
CA GLU A 174 -0.33 -20.56 6.36
C GLU A 174 -1.02 -21.09 5.08
N GLN A 175 -1.14 -22.41 4.95
CA GLN A 175 -1.79 -23.07 3.82
C GLN A 175 -3.32 -22.85 3.83
N ASP A 176 -3.96 -22.86 4.99
CA ASP A 176 -5.41 -22.63 5.10
C ASP A 176 -5.78 -21.21 4.62
N ILE A 177 -4.99 -20.20 5.04
CA ILE A 177 -5.20 -18.81 4.60
C ILE A 177 -5.01 -18.70 3.08
N LEU A 178 -4.01 -19.38 2.53
CA LEU A 178 -3.74 -19.40 1.10
C LEU A 178 -4.85 -20.07 0.28
N GLU A 179 -5.34 -21.21 0.74
CA GLU A 179 -6.44 -21.92 0.08
C GLU A 179 -7.73 -21.11 0.14
N HIS A 180 -8.00 -20.47 1.27
CA HIS A 180 -9.13 -19.56 1.40
C HIS A 180 -9.00 -18.36 0.48
N ASP A 181 -7.85 -17.66 0.45
CA ASP A 181 -7.64 -16.54 -0.49
C ASP A 181 -7.87 -16.96 -1.95
N ARG A 182 -7.36 -18.12 -2.37
CA ARG A 182 -7.59 -18.65 -3.72
C ARG A 182 -9.07 -18.94 -3.97
N ALA A 183 -9.78 -19.49 -2.99
CA ALA A 183 -11.21 -19.73 -3.10
C ALA A 183 -11.98 -18.41 -3.25
N ILE A 184 -11.62 -17.37 -2.48
CA ILE A 184 -12.19 -16.02 -2.64
C ILE A 184 -11.90 -15.46 -4.02
N ALA A 185 -10.64 -15.53 -4.48
CA ALA A 185 -10.20 -15.00 -5.76
C ALA A 185 -10.90 -15.66 -6.96
N ALA A 186 -11.22 -16.95 -6.85
CA ALA A 186 -11.89 -17.73 -7.89
C ALA A 186 -13.41 -17.47 -7.97
N ARG A 187 -14.00 -16.78 -6.98
CA ARG A 187 -15.44 -16.49 -7.01
C ARG A 187 -15.79 -15.56 -8.19
N PRO A 188 -16.88 -15.85 -8.92
CA PRO A 188 -17.41 -14.94 -9.92
C PRO A 188 -17.74 -13.58 -9.31
N VAL A 189 -17.43 -12.52 -10.06
CA VAL A 189 -17.70 -11.13 -9.70
C VAL A 189 -18.69 -10.58 -10.71
N ASN A 190 -19.87 -10.16 -10.26
CA ASN A 190 -20.96 -9.71 -11.13
C ASN A 190 -21.05 -8.18 -11.23
N SER A 191 -20.32 -7.46 -10.39
CA SER A 191 -20.33 -5.99 -10.35
C SER A 191 -18.98 -5.43 -9.88
N PRO A 192 -18.66 -4.16 -10.19
CA PRO A 192 -17.49 -3.50 -9.64
C PRO A 192 -17.46 -3.49 -8.11
N ILE A 193 -18.60 -3.27 -7.43
CA ILE A 193 -18.62 -3.27 -5.97
C ILE A 193 -18.32 -4.65 -5.37
N GLU A 194 -18.77 -5.73 -6.01
CA GLU A 194 -18.37 -7.10 -5.64
C GLU A 194 -16.86 -7.32 -5.82
N MET A 195 -16.26 -6.75 -6.88
CA MET A 195 -14.81 -6.79 -7.09
C MET A 195 -14.05 -6.08 -5.96
N LEU A 196 -14.54 -4.90 -5.55
CA LEU A 196 -13.96 -4.14 -4.44
C LEU A 196 -14.07 -4.94 -3.14
N ALA A 197 -15.24 -5.48 -2.84
CA ALA A 197 -15.49 -6.31 -1.66
C ALA A 197 -14.58 -7.55 -1.63
N GLN A 198 -14.45 -8.26 -2.75
CA GLN A 198 -13.56 -9.41 -2.89
C GLN A 198 -12.10 -9.02 -2.59
N ASN A 199 -11.58 -7.94 -3.19
CA ASN A 199 -10.19 -7.51 -2.96
C ASN A 199 -9.94 -7.00 -1.53
N LYS A 200 -10.92 -6.33 -0.91
CA LYS A 200 -10.82 -5.94 0.51
C LYS A 200 -10.79 -7.16 1.43
N TYR A 201 -11.66 -8.14 1.20
CA TYR A 201 -11.65 -9.39 1.97
C TYR A 201 -10.32 -10.13 1.84
N ARG A 202 -9.81 -10.25 0.61
CA ARG A 202 -8.47 -10.79 0.35
C ARG A 202 -7.38 -9.98 1.05
N SER A 203 -7.52 -8.66 1.16
CA SER A 203 -6.60 -7.79 1.90
C SER A 203 -6.65 -8.03 3.42
N LEU A 204 -7.80 -8.43 3.96
CA LEU A 204 -7.92 -8.83 5.38
C LEU A 204 -7.23 -10.16 5.65
N LEU A 205 -7.43 -11.15 4.77
CA LEU A 205 -6.61 -12.37 4.78
C LEU A 205 -5.13 -12.00 4.61
N ALA A 206 -4.88 -10.98 3.78
CA ALA A 206 -3.56 -10.49 3.46
C ALA A 206 -2.79 -10.04 4.74
N TYR A 207 -3.55 -9.38 5.59
CA TYR A 207 -3.06 -8.84 6.84
C TYR A 207 -2.96 -9.89 7.95
N LEU A 208 -3.95 -10.79 8.04
CA LEU A 208 -4.00 -11.87 9.04
C LEU A 208 -2.73 -12.73 9.00
N HIS A 209 -2.27 -13.11 7.81
CA HIS A 209 -1.04 -13.88 7.65
C HIS A 209 0.19 -13.11 8.10
N TYR A 210 0.31 -11.83 7.71
CA TYR A 210 1.45 -10.99 8.13
C TYR A 210 1.57 -10.95 9.65
N ILE A 211 0.46 -10.76 10.35
CA ILE A 211 0.44 -10.72 11.82
C ILE A 211 0.81 -12.08 12.44
N ARG A 212 0.30 -13.18 11.88
CA ARG A 212 0.54 -14.53 12.41
C ARG A 212 1.95 -15.02 12.17
N PHE A 213 2.52 -14.73 11.01
CA PHE A 213 3.78 -15.31 10.56
C PHE A 213 4.93 -14.30 10.50
N GLY A 214 4.65 -13.03 10.78
CA GLY A 214 5.66 -11.97 10.87
C GLY A 214 6.36 -11.64 9.56
N ARG A 215 5.82 -12.11 8.43
CA ARG A 215 6.39 -11.97 7.11
C ARG A 215 5.28 -11.99 6.09
N PHE A 216 5.49 -11.29 5.00
CA PHE A 216 4.75 -11.57 3.78
C PHE A 216 5.37 -12.79 3.11
N GLY A 217 4.58 -13.79 2.76
CA GLY A 217 5.08 -14.89 1.94
C GLY A 217 5.52 -14.31 0.59
N LYS A 218 6.76 -14.57 0.14
CA LYS A 218 7.15 -14.32 -1.28
C LYS A 218 6.27 -15.10 -2.28
N VAL A 219 5.43 -16.01 -1.78
CA VAL A 219 4.61 -16.99 -2.51
C VAL A 219 3.14 -16.54 -2.60
N TRP A 220 2.80 -15.37 -2.08
CA TRP A 220 1.48 -15.21 -1.49
C TRP A 220 0.38 -14.72 -2.42
N LEU A 221 0.71 -14.35 -3.67
CA LEU A 221 -0.21 -13.64 -4.54
C LEU A 221 -0.14 -14.17 -5.99
N PRO A 222 -0.62 -15.40 -6.27
CA PRO A 222 -0.69 -15.87 -7.66
C PRO A 222 -1.48 -14.89 -8.55
N ASP A 223 -2.48 -14.21 -7.98
CA ASP A 223 -3.29 -13.23 -8.71
C ASP A 223 -2.86 -11.78 -8.49
N GLY A 224 -1.73 -11.54 -7.81
CA GLY A 224 -1.25 -10.22 -7.47
C GLY A 224 -1.84 -9.61 -6.18
N ASN A 225 -1.26 -8.50 -5.75
CA ASN A 225 -1.51 -7.85 -4.45
C ASN A 225 -2.95 -7.31 -4.31
N PRO A 226 -3.79 -7.86 -3.40
CA PRO A 226 -5.17 -7.45 -3.27
C PRO A 226 -5.30 -6.01 -2.77
N MET A 227 -4.37 -5.53 -1.94
CA MET A 227 -4.36 -4.15 -1.49
C MET A 227 -4.10 -3.20 -2.65
N TRP A 228 -3.16 -3.57 -3.53
CA TRP A 228 -2.91 -2.83 -4.76
C TRP A 228 -4.14 -2.81 -5.67
N LYS A 229 -4.85 -3.93 -5.81
CA LYS A 229 -6.09 -4.01 -6.59
C LYS A 229 -7.20 -3.10 -6.07
N VAL A 230 -7.29 -2.89 -4.75
CA VAL A 230 -8.20 -1.88 -4.17
C VAL A 230 -7.77 -0.47 -4.58
N GLY A 231 -6.46 -0.17 -4.57
CA GLY A 231 -5.95 1.10 -5.06
C GLY A 231 -6.26 1.32 -6.56
N ASP A 232 -6.05 0.29 -7.37
CA ASP A 232 -6.37 0.29 -8.79
C ASP A 232 -7.87 0.41 -9.06
N PHE A 233 -8.72 -0.13 -8.20
CA PHE A 233 -10.17 0.09 -8.27
C PHE A 233 -10.49 1.59 -8.16
N GLY A 234 -9.97 2.27 -7.13
CA GLY A 234 -10.16 3.71 -6.97
C GLY A 234 -9.64 4.53 -8.15
N ARG A 235 -8.61 4.03 -8.84
CA ARG A 235 -8.09 4.67 -10.06
C ARG A 235 -9.01 4.43 -11.27
N ILE A 236 -9.42 3.20 -11.52
CA ILE A 236 -10.23 2.82 -12.70
C ILE A 236 -11.61 3.46 -12.63
N TYR A 237 -12.19 3.53 -11.43
CA TYR A 237 -13.53 4.05 -11.19
C TYR A 237 -13.53 5.47 -10.61
N ALA A 238 -12.46 6.25 -10.84
CA ALA A 238 -12.31 7.59 -10.26
C ALA A 238 -13.47 8.54 -10.58
N ASP A 239 -14.06 8.41 -11.77
CA ASP A 239 -15.17 9.24 -12.24
C ASP A 239 -16.51 8.49 -12.24
N ALA A 240 -16.56 7.29 -11.65
CA ALA A 240 -17.76 6.47 -11.61
C ALA A 240 -18.74 6.98 -10.54
N ASP A 241 -20.03 6.98 -10.84
CA ASP A 241 -21.07 7.13 -9.83
C ASP A 241 -21.34 5.79 -9.12
N PHE A 242 -21.99 5.82 -7.95
CA PHE A 242 -22.25 4.61 -7.18
C PHE A 242 -23.18 3.59 -7.88
N GLN A 243 -24.08 4.03 -8.76
CA GLN A 243 -24.97 3.12 -9.48
C GLN A 243 -24.20 2.30 -10.51
N SER A 244 -23.26 2.93 -11.22
CA SER A 244 -22.37 2.28 -12.18
C SER A 244 -21.45 1.23 -11.54
N LEU A 245 -21.22 1.34 -10.23
CA LEU A 245 -20.50 0.32 -9.45
C LEU A 245 -21.36 -0.90 -9.11
N GLY A 246 -22.66 -0.89 -9.41
CA GLY A 246 -23.60 -1.93 -9.02
C GLY A 246 -24.05 -1.84 -7.56
N MET A 247 -23.92 -0.68 -6.91
CA MET A 247 -24.39 -0.51 -5.53
C MET A 247 -25.93 -0.44 -5.48
N SER A 248 -26.53 -1.15 -4.52
CA SER A 248 -27.97 -1.07 -4.27
C SER A 248 -28.38 0.32 -3.75
N PRO A 249 -29.64 0.76 -3.92
CA PRO A 249 -30.11 2.03 -3.36
C PRO A 249 -29.89 2.15 -1.85
N GLN A 250 -30.01 1.04 -1.11
CA GLN A 250 -29.72 0.99 0.33
C GLN A 250 -28.24 1.30 0.59
N LEU A 251 -27.33 0.62 -0.10
CA LEU A 251 -25.89 0.81 0.08
C LEU A 251 -25.44 2.21 -0.35
N ILE A 252 -26.07 2.76 -1.39
CA ILE A 252 -25.90 4.16 -1.79
C ILE A 252 -26.36 5.06 -0.64
N ALA A 253 -27.57 4.89 -0.12
CA ALA A 253 -28.09 5.72 0.98
C ALA A 253 -27.17 5.71 2.23
N GLU A 254 -26.59 4.55 2.54
CA GLU A 254 -25.65 4.36 3.66
C GLU A 254 -24.29 5.05 3.43
N ASN A 255 -23.84 5.14 2.16
CA ASN A 255 -22.58 5.76 1.76
C ASN A 255 -22.73 7.20 1.24
N THR A 256 -23.96 7.67 1.02
CA THR A 256 -24.29 9.05 0.66
C THR A 256 -24.51 9.90 1.91
N GLY A 257 -23.85 11.05 1.94
CA GLY A 257 -23.73 11.91 3.11
C GLY A 257 -22.28 12.36 3.31
N GLY A 258 -21.32 11.55 2.87
CA GLY A 258 -19.90 11.88 2.90
C GLY A 258 -19.36 12.59 1.65
N PRO A 259 -18.05 12.48 1.40
CA PRO A 259 -17.42 13.04 0.20
C PRO A 259 -18.09 12.53 -1.08
N SER A 260 -17.93 13.27 -2.19
CA SER A 260 -18.41 12.82 -3.50
C SER A 260 -17.79 11.46 -3.88
N PRO A 261 -18.43 10.65 -4.75
CA PRO A 261 -17.85 9.40 -5.23
C PRO A 261 -16.39 9.56 -5.70
N ALA A 262 -16.11 10.61 -6.47
CA ALA A 262 -14.77 10.91 -6.96
C ALA A 262 -13.76 11.17 -5.83
N GLU A 263 -14.16 11.90 -4.78
CA GLU A 263 -13.30 12.14 -3.62
C GLU A 263 -13.08 10.86 -2.80
N GLN A 264 -14.11 10.00 -2.67
CA GLN A 264 -13.96 8.69 -2.02
C GLN A 264 -13.01 7.79 -2.82
N MET A 265 -13.08 7.78 -4.14
CA MET A 265 -12.18 7.02 -5.01
C MET A 265 -10.74 7.54 -4.95
N LYS A 266 -10.57 8.86 -4.86
CA LYS A 266 -9.28 9.53 -4.66
C LYS A 266 -8.64 9.13 -3.32
N GLN A 267 -9.41 9.12 -2.24
CA GLN A 267 -8.94 8.67 -0.93
C GLN A 267 -8.60 7.19 -0.94
N LEU A 268 -9.47 6.37 -1.52
CA LEU A 268 -9.26 4.94 -1.67
C LEU A 268 -7.96 4.65 -2.42
N ARG A 269 -7.74 5.25 -3.60
CA ARG A 269 -6.56 4.91 -4.42
C ARG A 269 -5.25 5.19 -3.69
N LEU A 270 -5.11 6.34 -3.05
CA LEU A 270 -3.84 6.75 -2.45
C LEU A 270 -3.52 5.89 -1.21
N SER A 271 -4.47 5.74 -0.30
CA SER A 271 -4.29 4.93 0.92
C SER A 271 -3.95 3.48 0.57
N TRP A 272 -4.68 2.90 -0.39
CA TRP A 272 -4.53 1.49 -0.72
C TRP A 272 -3.33 1.19 -1.62
N PHE A 273 -2.90 2.10 -2.49
CA PHE A 273 -1.61 1.97 -3.16
C PHE A 273 -0.46 2.01 -2.17
N TRP A 274 -0.49 2.92 -1.19
CA TRP A 274 0.55 2.96 -0.16
C TRP A 274 0.59 1.68 0.65
N LEU A 275 -0.57 1.22 1.10
CA LEU A 275 -0.70 -0.05 1.79
C LEU A 275 -0.14 -1.22 0.95
N GLY A 276 -0.60 -1.35 -0.30
CA GLY A 276 -0.11 -2.38 -1.21
C GLY A 276 1.42 -2.32 -1.38
N TRP A 277 1.97 -1.13 -1.49
CA TRP A 277 3.42 -0.92 -1.53
C TRP A 277 4.11 -1.29 -0.21
N MET A 278 3.55 -1.02 0.97
CA MET A 278 4.15 -1.46 2.24
C MET A 278 4.27 -3.00 2.33
N PHE A 279 3.30 -3.72 1.76
CA PHE A 279 3.31 -5.20 1.71
C PHE A 279 4.17 -5.78 0.58
N ASP A 280 4.33 -5.07 -0.54
CA ASP A 280 5.18 -5.45 -1.66
C ASP A 280 5.99 -4.23 -2.15
N PRO A 281 7.05 -3.80 -1.44
CA PRO A 281 7.73 -2.55 -1.77
C PRO A 281 8.38 -2.57 -3.16
N SER A 282 8.71 -3.76 -3.66
CA SER A 282 9.22 -3.98 -5.02
C SER A 282 8.17 -3.79 -6.12
N LEU A 283 6.88 -3.90 -5.77
CA LEU A 283 5.70 -4.00 -6.65
C LEU A 283 5.73 -5.17 -7.64
N MET A 284 6.64 -6.12 -7.45
CA MET A 284 6.83 -7.25 -8.36
C MET A 284 5.71 -8.30 -8.26
N HIS A 285 4.90 -8.23 -7.20
CA HIS A 285 3.75 -9.08 -6.94
C HIS A 285 2.44 -8.28 -6.99
N SER A 286 2.47 -7.04 -7.46
CA SER A 286 1.27 -6.19 -7.50
C SER A 286 0.35 -6.46 -8.70
N GLY A 287 0.83 -7.26 -9.66
CA GLY A 287 0.05 -7.72 -10.81
C GLY A 287 0.90 -7.80 -12.08
N PRO A 288 0.35 -8.32 -13.20
CA PRO A 288 1.09 -8.47 -14.46
C PRO A 288 1.23 -7.14 -15.23
N ALA A 289 0.45 -6.10 -14.87
CA ALA A 289 0.46 -4.83 -15.57
C ALA A 289 1.81 -4.10 -15.39
N LYS A 290 2.43 -3.70 -16.51
CA LYS A 290 3.73 -3.02 -16.48
C LYS A 290 3.68 -1.70 -15.72
N ASP A 291 2.58 -0.98 -15.79
CA ASP A 291 2.43 0.32 -15.13
C ASP A 291 2.36 0.19 -13.60
N THR A 292 1.74 -0.90 -13.13
CA THR A 292 1.72 -1.31 -11.72
C THR A 292 3.13 -1.59 -11.22
N ILE A 293 3.90 -2.44 -11.93
CA ILE A 293 5.28 -2.78 -11.55
C ILE A 293 6.19 -1.54 -11.58
N ARG A 294 5.88 -0.55 -12.41
CA ARG A 294 6.63 0.72 -12.51
C ARG A 294 6.20 1.78 -11.49
N ALA A 295 5.12 1.52 -10.74
CA ALA A 295 4.49 2.46 -9.82
C ALA A 295 3.94 3.73 -10.49
N ASP A 296 3.74 3.72 -11.81
CA ASP A 296 3.45 4.93 -12.60
C ASP A 296 2.24 5.70 -12.04
N TYR A 297 1.13 4.99 -11.83
CA TYR A 297 -0.10 5.56 -11.27
C TYR A 297 0.00 5.94 -9.79
N PHE A 298 0.81 5.21 -9.02
CA PHE A 298 0.98 5.49 -7.60
C PHE A 298 1.83 6.74 -7.39
N VAL A 299 2.91 6.90 -8.15
CA VAL A 299 3.70 8.14 -8.17
C VAL A 299 2.82 9.30 -8.60
N LEU A 300 2.02 9.16 -9.66
CA LEU A 300 1.06 10.17 -10.07
C LEU A 300 0.07 10.52 -8.96
N SER A 301 -0.45 9.54 -8.22
CA SER A 301 -1.39 9.80 -7.12
C SER A 301 -0.70 10.59 -6.00
N LEU A 302 0.48 10.15 -5.54
CA LEU A 302 1.25 10.88 -4.51
C LEU A 302 1.54 12.33 -4.90
N LEU A 303 1.90 12.51 -6.16
CA LEU A 303 2.22 13.80 -6.73
C LEU A 303 0.92 14.61 -6.90
N GLN A 304 0.00 14.23 -7.78
CA GLN A 304 -1.13 15.06 -8.19
C GLN A 304 -2.23 15.18 -7.13
N ASP A 305 -2.48 14.13 -6.36
CA ASP A 305 -3.61 14.11 -5.43
C ASP A 305 -3.29 14.76 -4.10
N ALA A 306 -2.05 14.59 -3.65
CA ALA A 306 -1.61 14.95 -2.30
C ALA A 306 -0.37 15.87 -2.27
N GLN A 307 0.28 16.12 -3.42
CA GLN A 307 1.49 16.97 -3.51
C GLN A 307 2.60 16.53 -2.55
N LEU A 308 2.86 15.21 -2.49
CA LEU A 308 3.81 14.58 -1.57
C LEU A 308 5.09 14.11 -2.29
N PRO A 309 5.99 15.03 -2.69
CA PRO A 309 7.21 14.69 -3.41
C PRO A 309 8.15 13.80 -2.60
N SER A 310 8.20 13.96 -1.26
CA SER A 310 9.14 13.23 -0.41
C SER A 310 8.70 11.78 -0.26
N HIS A 311 7.40 11.55 -0.11
CA HIS A 311 6.80 10.21 -0.18
C HIS A 311 7.07 9.55 -1.52
N ALA A 312 6.83 10.24 -2.64
CA ALA A 312 7.07 9.70 -3.98
C ALA A 312 8.55 9.33 -4.19
N LEU A 313 9.47 10.20 -3.77
CA LEU A 313 10.90 9.95 -3.86
C LEU A 313 11.33 8.75 -3.00
N TYR A 314 10.90 8.69 -1.74
CA TYR A 314 11.25 7.57 -0.86
C TYR A 314 10.71 6.24 -1.37
N MET A 315 9.43 6.22 -1.73
CA MET A 315 8.75 5.04 -2.28
C MET A 315 9.48 4.49 -3.51
N LEU A 316 9.81 5.36 -4.49
CA LEU A 316 10.57 4.96 -5.67
C LEU A 316 11.98 4.48 -5.33
N THR A 317 12.67 5.18 -4.44
CA THR A 317 14.04 4.83 -4.02
C THR A 317 14.07 3.42 -3.43
N ARG A 318 13.14 3.13 -2.52
CA ARG A 318 13.03 1.83 -1.88
C ARG A 318 12.58 0.75 -2.86
N LYS A 319 11.56 1.03 -3.68
CA LYS A 319 11.08 0.10 -4.71
C LYS A 319 12.22 -0.38 -5.58
N LEU A 320 13.01 0.53 -6.12
CA LEU A 320 14.16 0.19 -6.96
C LEU A 320 15.24 -0.56 -6.18
N ALA A 321 15.48 -0.21 -4.92
CA ALA A 321 16.37 -0.96 -4.04
C ALA A 321 15.89 -2.41 -3.76
N GLU A 322 14.58 -2.65 -3.73
CA GLU A 322 14.00 -3.99 -3.51
C GLU A 322 13.86 -4.82 -4.77
N GLN A 323 13.90 -4.21 -5.96
CA GLN A 323 13.87 -4.96 -7.22
C GLN A 323 14.97 -6.03 -7.24
N THR A 324 14.53 -7.28 -7.41
CA THR A 324 15.39 -8.46 -7.25
C THR A 324 16.37 -8.53 -8.42
N PRO A 325 17.69 -8.56 -8.18
CA PRO A 325 18.65 -8.87 -9.24
C PRO A 325 18.40 -10.31 -9.68
N GLY A 326 18.08 -10.53 -10.96
CA GLY A 326 17.98 -11.87 -11.53
C GLY A 326 16.73 -12.12 -12.38
N LYS A 327 15.54 -12.10 -11.78
CA LYS A 327 14.29 -12.43 -12.51
C LYS A 327 13.92 -11.36 -13.54
N PHE A 328 14.22 -10.10 -13.22
CA PHE A 328 14.02 -8.95 -14.11
C PHE A 328 15.30 -8.12 -14.12
N ALA A 329 15.64 -7.57 -15.29
CA ALA A 329 16.74 -6.60 -15.35
C ALA A 329 16.34 -5.34 -14.58
N PHE A 330 17.30 -4.69 -13.95
CA PHE A 330 17.07 -3.44 -13.23
C PHE A 330 16.59 -2.36 -14.20
N GLU A 331 15.51 -1.66 -13.84
CA GLU A 331 14.96 -0.54 -14.59
C GLU A 331 15.10 0.74 -13.78
N PHE A 332 15.92 1.68 -14.22
CA PHE A 332 15.96 3.02 -13.63
C PHE A 332 14.65 3.75 -13.93
N GLN A 333 13.73 3.76 -12.97
CA GLN A 333 12.37 4.26 -13.14
C GLN A 333 12.06 5.41 -12.17
N TYR A 334 12.15 6.65 -12.67
CA TYR A 334 11.75 7.90 -12.02
C TYR A 334 10.87 8.78 -12.94
N SER A 335 10.31 8.20 -14.00
CA SER A 335 9.70 8.92 -15.13
C SER A 335 8.73 10.03 -14.74
N PHE A 336 7.73 9.71 -13.92
CA PHE A 336 6.77 10.69 -13.42
C PHE A 336 7.45 11.69 -12.50
N LEU A 337 8.21 11.26 -11.49
CA LEU A 337 8.92 12.21 -10.62
C LEU A 337 9.75 13.23 -11.43
N LEU A 338 10.48 12.78 -12.45
CA LEU A 338 11.38 13.60 -13.27
C LEU A 338 10.71 14.45 -14.36
N THR A 339 9.39 14.50 -14.48
CA THR A 339 8.77 15.49 -15.37
C THR A 339 9.00 16.89 -14.81
N SER A 340 9.16 17.87 -15.70
CA SER A 340 9.35 19.28 -15.31
C SER A 340 8.18 19.84 -14.53
N GLU A 341 7.01 19.20 -14.63
CA GLU A 341 5.80 19.58 -13.92
C GLU A 341 5.84 19.18 -12.44
N PHE A 342 6.61 18.14 -12.08
CA PHE A 342 6.62 17.59 -10.73
C PHE A 342 7.91 17.91 -9.96
N ILE A 343 9.03 17.22 -10.21
CA ILE A 343 10.27 17.52 -9.47
C ILE A 343 10.77 18.92 -9.82
N GLY A 344 10.91 19.75 -8.79
CA GLY A 344 11.21 21.17 -8.92
C GLY A 344 10.04 22.07 -8.55
N ASN A 345 8.85 21.82 -9.11
CA ASN A 345 7.65 22.62 -8.79
C ASN A 345 7.10 22.27 -7.41
N TRP A 346 7.17 20.99 -7.05
CA TRP A 346 6.62 20.49 -5.79
C TRP A 346 7.69 20.22 -4.74
N GLU A 347 8.93 20.67 -4.95
CA GLU A 347 9.93 20.64 -3.87
C GLU A 347 9.40 21.36 -2.62
N PRO A 348 9.80 20.94 -1.41
CA PRO A 348 9.48 21.67 -0.20
C PRO A 348 9.78 23.16 -0.34
N LYS A 349 8.86 24.00 0.16
CA LYS A 349 8.98 25.46 0.07
C LYS A 349 9.97 26.01 1.09
N ASP A 350 10.04 25.40 2.27
CA ASP A 350 10.94 25.84 3.31
C ASP A 350 12.41 25.50 2.94
N PRO A 351 13.37 26.42 3.15
CA PRO A 351 14.74 26.22 2.68
C PRO A 351 15.44 24.97 3.25
N LYS A 352 15.13 24.58 4.49
CA LYS A 352 15.78 23.45 5.18
C LYS A 352 15.33 22.12 4.59
N SER A 353 14.02 21.88 4.53
CA SER A 353 13.46 20.66 3.94
C SER A 353 13.74 20.61 2.44
N LYS A 354 13.81 21.76 1.74
CA LYS A 354 14.21 21.82 0.34
C LYS A 354 15.64 21.33 0.12
N ALA A 355 16.59 21.79 0.93
CA ALA A 355 17.98 21.34 0.87
C ALA A 355 18.09 19.84 1.17
N LEU A 356 17.35 19.37 2.19
CA LEU A 356 17.30 17.97 2.60
C LEU A 356 16.70 17.07 1.49
N PHE A 357 15.59 17.49 0.89
CA PHE A 357 14.95 16.81 -0.23
C PHE A 357 15.90 16.67 -1.42
N ARG A 358 16.59 17.77 -1.78
CA ARG A 358 17.56 17.77 -2.88
C ARG A 358 18.76 16.87 -2.61
N ALA A 359 19.26 16.85 -1.38
CA ALA A 359 20.32 15.93 -0.97
C ALA A 359 19.85 14.47 -1.09
N PHE A 360 18.67 14.16 -0.56
CA PHE A 360 18.07 12.83 -0.65
C PHE A 360 17.85 12.39 -2.10
N ALA A 361 17.29 13.27 -2.94
CA ALA A 361 17.07 13.01 -4.37
C ALA A 361 18.40 12.70 -5.07
N ALA A 362 19.45 13.49 -4.78
CA ALA A 362 20.75 13.30 -5.39
C ALA A 362 21.36 11.94 -5.05
N GLN A 363 21.33 11.56 -3.78
CA GLN A 363 21.86 10.27 -3.35
C GLN A 363 20.99 9.08 -3.79
N SER A 364 19.67 9.25 -3.84
CA SER A 364 18.74 8.27 -4.40
C SER A 364 19.07 7.96 -5.86
N PHE A 365 19.29 9.00 -6.67
CA PHE A 365 19.68 8.82 -8.07
C PHE A 365 21.04 8.15 -8.18
N ARG A 366 22.06 8.59 -7.43
CA ARG A 366 23.39 7.94 -7.43
C ARG A 366 23.31 6.47 -7.08
N MET A 367 22.63 6.13 -5.98
CA MET A 367 22.47 4.75 -5.53
C MET A 367 21.91 3.90 -6.67
N ASN A 368 20.78 4.32 -7.25
CA ASN A 368 20.10 3.55 -8.28
C ASN A 368 20.85 3.49 -9.62
N LEU A 369 21.64 4.53 -9.97
CA LEU A 369 22.56 4.49 -11.12
C LEU A 369 23.69 3.48 -10.91
N TYR A 370 24.26 3.41 -9.71
CA TYR A 370 25.27 2.40 -9.37
C TYR A 370 24.68 0.99 -9.30
N LEU A 371 23.44 0.83 -8.82
CA LEU A 371 22.74 -0.46 -8.84
C LEU A 371 22.49 -0.93 -10.28
N LEU A 372 22.05 -0.04 -11.18
CA LEU A 372 21.91 -0.34 -12.61
C LEU A 372 23.25 -0.74 -13.25
N LEU A 373 24.33 0.00 -12.97
CA LEU A 373 25.67 -0.36 -13.46
C LEU A 373 26.09 -1.75 -12.99
N ASN A 374 25.81 -2.07 -11.73
CA ASN A 374 26.12 -3.38 -11.17
C ASN A 374 25.30 -4.49 -11.86
N ASP A 375 24.00 -4.28 -12.04
CA ASP A 375 23.11 -5.24 -12.71
C ASP A 375 23.55 -5.52 -14.16
N ILE A 376 23.86 -4.46 -14.93
CA ILE A 376 24.39 -4.60 -16.30
C ILE A 376 25.73 -5.34 -16.29
N LYS A 377 26.64 -5.01 -15.36
CA LYS A 377 27.95 -5.69 -15.26
C LYS A 377 27.80 -7.17 -14.96
N THR A 378 26.84 -7.53 -14.10
CA THR A 378 26.61 -8.91 -13.68
C THR A 378 25.87 -9.73 -14.74
N THR A 379 24.88 -9.15 -15.41
CA THR A 379 23.96 -9.88 -16.30
C THR A 379 24.28 -9.72 -17.78
N GLY A 380 25.01 -8.66 -18.15
CA GLY A 380 25.20 -8.22 -19.53
C GLY A 380 23.93 -7.70 -20.21
N ARG A 381 22.85 -7.48 -19.46
CA ARG A 381 21.50 -7.21 -19.98
C ARG A 381 20.98 -5.87 -19.50
N THR A 382 20.03 -5.33 -20.26
CA THR A 382 19.24 -4.15 -19.91
C THR A 382 17.87 -4.24 -20.58
N ILE A 383 16.87 -3.54 -20.05
CA ILE A 383 15.55 -3.44 -20.66
C ILE A 383 15.29 -2.01 -21.12
N ARG A 384 14.40 -1.81 -22.10
CA ARG A 384 13.88 -0.46 -22.46
C ARG A 384 14.97 0.62 -22.54
N LYS A 385 16.03 0.36 -23.32
CA LYS A 385 17.22 1.25 -23.41
C LYS A 385 16.87 2.72 -23.57
N VAL A 386 15.99 3.03 -24.53
CA VAL A 386 15.61 4.41 -24.85
C VAL A 386 14.90 5.08 -23.66
N PRO A 387 13.81 4.53 -23.08
CA PRO A 387 13.21 5.07 -21.85
C PRO A 387 14.18 5.21 -20.68
N GLN A 388 15.10 4.27 -20.47
CA GLN A 388 16.08 4.38 -19.38
C GLN A 388 17.06 5.54 -19.62
N ILE A 389 17.59 5.68 -20.84
CA ILE A 389 18.52 6.77 -21.20
C ILE A 389 17.84 8.14 -21.05
N ASP A 390 16.58 8.27 -21.47
CA ASP A 390 15.81 9.51 -21.29
C ASP A 390 15.70 9.85 -19.80
N GLN A 391 15.30 8.90 -18.96
CA GLN A 391 15.19 9.11 -17.51
C GLN A 391 16.52 9.44 -16.84
N ILE A 392 17.60 8.74 -17.20
CA ILE A 392 18.95 9.04 -16.73
C ILE A 392 19.36 10.46 -17.14
N THR A 393 19.02 10.87 -18.37
CA THR A 393 19.31 12.23 -18.86
C THR A 393 18.53 13.28 -18.09
N ARG A 394 17.23 13.06 -17.82
CA ARG A 394 16.40 13.96 -16.99
C ARG A 394 16.90 14.04 -15.56
N ALA A 395 17.32 12.92 -14.96
CA ALA A 395 17.94 12.91 -13.64
C ALA A 395 19.23 13.75 -13.64
N GLY A 396 20.10 13.57 -14.64
CA GLY A 396 21.31 14.38 -14.81
C GLY A 396 21.02 15.88 -14.95
N ALA A 397 19.99 16.25 -15.72
CA ALA A 397 19.56 17.63 -15.87
C ALA A 397 19.06 18.23 -14.54
N TYR A 398 18.27 17.47 -13.77
CA TYR A 398 17.83 17.89 -12.44
C TYR A 398 19.01 18.06 -11.48
N LEU A 399 19.94 17.10 -11.43
CA LEU A 399 21.15 17.19 -10.59
C LEU A 399 21.96 18.45 -10.91
N LYS A 400 22.20 18.71 -12.20
CA LYS A 400 22.87 19.94 -12.66
C LYS A 400 22.12 21.20 -12.21
N LYS A 401 20.79 21.22 -12.33
CA LYS A 401 19.93 22.35 -11.89
C LYS A 401 20.08 22.63 -10.39
N ILE A 402 20.24 21.60 -9.56
CA ILE A 402 20.41 21.75 -8.10
C ILE A 402 21.88 21.93 -7.68
N GLY A 403 22.80 22.14 -8.63
CA GLY A 403 24.22 22.38 -8.34
C GLY A 403 25.04 21.11 -8.05
N VAL A 404 24.53 19.95 -8.43
CA VAL A 404 25.17 18.65 -8.22
C VAL A 404 25.75 18.12 -9.54
N ASP A 405 27.08 18.16 -9.69
CA ASP A 405 27.75 17.61 -10.87
C ASP A 405 27.94 16.09 -10.77
N GLU A 406 27.19 15.37 -11.62
CA GLU A 406 27.26 13.92 -11.81
C GLU A 406 27.42 13.52 -13.27
N MET A 407 27.81 14.44 -14.16
CA MET A 407 27.83 14.17 -15.60
C MET A 407 28.73 12.97 -15.96
N LYS A 408 29.84 12.78 -15.23
CA LYS A 408 30.72 11.61 -15.42
C LYS A 408 30.01 10.29 -15.11
N LEU A 409 29.24 10.22 -14.02
CA LEU A 409 28.48 9.02 -13.66
C LEU A 409 27.35 8.77 -14.66
N ILE A 410 26.62 9.82 -15.03
CA ILE A 410 25.52 9.80 -15.99
C ILE A 410 25.97 9.23 -17.35
N GLU A 411 27.05 9.78 -17.92
CA GLU A 411 27.58 9.29 -19.20
C GLU A 411 28.11 7.87 -19.10
N ARG A 412 28.76 7.51 -17.99
CA ARG A 412 29.18 6.12 -17.74
C ARG A 412 28.00 5.15 -17.74
N VAL A 413 26.89 5.48 -17.08
CA VAL A 413 25.70 4.62 -17.02
C VAL A 413 25.03 4.54 -18.38
N LYS A 414 24.86 5.66 -19.10
CA LYS A 414 24.30 5.68 -20.46
C LYS A 414 25.10 4.80 -21.41
N ASN A 415 26.43 4.88 -21.37
CA ASN A 415 27.29 4.00 -22.17
C ASN A 415 27.10 2.53 -21.83
N ALA A 416 26.98 2.18 -20.54
CA ALA A 416 26.69 0.81 -20.12
C ALA A 416 25.33 0.32 -20.65
N VAL A 417 24.27 1.14 -20.57
CA VAL A 417 22.93 0.82 -21.09
C VAL A 417 22.96 0.62 -22.61
N ASN A 418 23.65 1.50 -23.36
CA ASN A 418 23.78 1.38 -24.81
C ASN A 418 24.47 0.07 -25.23
N ASN A 419 25.52 -0.33 -24.51
CA ASN A 419 26.34 -1.49 -24.84
C ASN A 419 25.76 -2.83 -24.32
N ALA A 420 24.85 -2.81 -23.35
CA ALA A 420 24.23 -4.01 -22.81
C ALA A 420 23.28 -4.69 -23.82
N LYS A 421 23.06 -6.00 -23.71
CA LYS A 421 22.08 -6.71 -24.55
C LYS A 421 20.66 -6.31 -24.13
N GLY A 422 19.86 -5.83 -25.08
CA GLY A 422 18.43 -5.62 -24.85
C GLY A 422 17.71 -6.96 -24.66
N VAL A 423 16.86 -7.05 -23.64
CA VAL A 423 15.98 -8.20 -23.37
C VAL A 423 14.51 -7.81 -23.40
#